data_AF-A0AAN4Z4M2-F1
#
_entry.id   AF-A0AAN4Z4M2-F1
#
_cell.length_a   1.000
_cell.length_b   1.000
_cell.length_c   1.000
_cell.angle_alpha   90.00
_cell.angle_beta   90.00
_cell.angle_gamma   90.00
#
_symmetry.space_group_name_H-M   'P 1'
#
loop_
_entity.id
_entity.type
_entity.pdbx_description
1 polymer ?
#
loop_
_entity_poly.entity_id
_entity_poly.type
_entity_poly.pdbx_seq_one_letter_code
_entity_poly.pdbx_strand_id
1 'polypeptide(L)' 'GGKLFCAHGGVSAGTMTRHELRLLRKPIMDVGKDQLLTDILWADPTRGTDGSVRARVYRSWYHAPTTTTVA' A
#
# COMPACT_ATOMS: atom_id res chain seq x y z
N GLY A 1 15.36 -9.79 -12.77
CA GLY A 1 14.05 -9.20 -12.41
C GLY A 1 13.83 -9.27 -10.91
N GLY A 2 12.96 -8.45 -10.33
CA GLY A 2 12.66 -8.46 -8.88
C GLY A 2 13.19 -7.27 -8.07
N LYS A 3 13.62 -6.19 -8.73
CA LYS A 3 14.08 -4.94 -8.08
C LYS A 3 13.04 -3.81 -8.09
N LEU A 4 11.98 -3.98 -8.88
CA LEU A 4 10.92 -2.99 -9.05
C LEU A 4 9.61 -3.60 -8.57
N PHE A 5 8.93 -2.87 -7.70
CA PHE A 5 7.56 -3.15 -7.29
C PHE A 5 6.64 -2.17 -8.01
N CYS A 6 5.57 -2.68 -8.64
CA CYS A 6 4.58 -1.88 -9.36
C CYS A 6 3.20 -2.17 -8.78
N ALA A 7 2.49 -1.12 -8.37
CA ALA A 7 1.12 -1.14 -7.89
C ALA A 7 0.37 0.07 -8.46
N HIS A 8 -0.97 0.07 -8.35
CA HIS A 8 -1.77 1.21 -8.83
C HIS A 8 -1.66 2.40 -7.88
N GLY A 9 -1.83 2.16 -6.58
CA GLY A 9 -1.60 3.12 -5.53
C GLY A 9 -0.15 3.07 -5.06
N GLY A 10 0.10 2.34 -3.97
CA GLY A 10 1.43 2.32 -3.39
C GLY A 10 1.68 1.16 -2.43
N VAL A 11 2.42 1.47 -1.36
CA VAL A 11 2.71 0.54 -0.27
C VAL A 11 1.67 0.68 0.84
N SER A 12 1.59 -0.28 1.74
CA SER A 12 0.74 -0.20 2.94
C SER A 12 1.53 0.30 4.14
N ALA A 13 0.86 0.98 5.08
CA ALA A 13 1.43 1.31 6.38
C ALA A 13 1.57 0.08 7.30
N GLY A 14 0.84 -1.00 7.02
CA GLY A 14 0.94 -2.27 7.74
C GLY A 14 2.08 -3.15 7.23
N THR A 15 2.13 -4.40 7.71
CA THR A 15 3.06 -5.39 7.16
C THR A 15 2.74 -5.66 5.69
N MET A 16 3.75 -5.47 4.84
CA MET A 16 3.66 -5.70 3.42
C MET A 16 4.94 -6.38 2.92
N THR A 17 4.84 -7.68 2.72
CA THR A 17 5.90 -8.51 2.18
C THR A 17 5.48 -9.14 0.85
N ARG A 18 6.47 -9.54 0.04
CA ARG A 18 6.20 -10.29 -1.19
C ARG A 18 5.47 -11.62 -0.93
N HIS A 19 5.63 -12.19 0.26
CA HIS A 19 4.92 -13.41 0.64
C HIS A 19 3.44 -13.13 0.88
N GLU A 20 3.09 -12.11 1.66
CA GLU A 20 1.70 -11.71 1.92
C GLU A 20 0.96 -11.39 0.63
N LEU A 21 1.59 -10.65 -0.30
CA LEU A 21 1.00 -10.35 -1.61
C LEU A 21 0.67 -11.59 -2.44
N ARG A 22 1.42 -12.69 -2.28
CA ARG A 22 1.17 -13.95 -2.99
C ARG A 22 0.03 -14.76 -2.37
N LEU A 23 -0.29 -14.51 -1.10
CA LEU A 23 -1.35 -15.22 -0.36
C LEU A 23 -2.74 -14.59 -0.57
N LEU A 24 -2.83 -13.46 -1.28
CA LEU A 24 -4.10 -12.82 -1.61
C LEU A 24 -5.04 -13.80 -2.34
N ARG A 25 -6.17 -14.12 -1.70
CA ARG A 25 -7.16 -15.06 -2.23
C ARG A 25 -7.97 -14.40 -3.33
N LYS A 26 -8.08 -15.10 -4.47
CA LYS A 26 -8.86 -14.68 -5.63
C LYS A 26 -10.10 -15.57 -5.78
N PRO A 27 -11.23 -15.06 -6.32
CA PRO A 27 -11.47 -13.66 -6.70
C PRO A 27 -11.60 -12.75 -5.47
N ILE A 28 -11.20 -11.49 -5.63
CA ILE A 28 -11.38 -10.47 -4.60
C ILE A 28 -12.81 -9.94 -4.74
N MET A 29 -13.65 -10.22 -3.75
CA MET A 29 -15.06 -9.81 -3.76
C MET A 29 -15.27 -8.39 -3.21
N ASP A 30 -14.48 -7.99 -2.22
CA ASP A 30 -14.58 -6.69 -1.57
C ASP A 30 -13.20 -6.23 -1.11
N VAL A 31 -12.66 -5.23 -1.82
CA VAL A 31 -11.34 -4.64 -1.53
C VAL A 31 -11.33 -3.93 -0.17
N GLY A 32 -12.44 -3.30 0.22
CA GLY A 32 -12.49 -2.44 1.41
C GLY A 32 -12.42 -3.19 2.75
N LYS A 33 -12.51 -4.52 2.74
CA LYS A 33 -12.36 -5.38 3.92
C LYS A 33 -10.90 -5.70 4.26
N ASP A 34 -9.99 -5.49 3.31
CA ASP A 34 -8.57 -5.79 3.46
C ASP A 34 -7.76 -4.50 3.24
N GLN A 35 -7.03 -4.09 4.29
CA GLN A 35 -6.26 -2.86 4.26
C GLN A 35 -5.10 -2.94 3.26
N LEU A 36 -4.44 -4.09 3.11
CA LEU A 36 -3.36 -4.27 2.15
C LEU A 36 -3.88 -4.12 0.73
N LEU A 37 -5.04 -4.71 0.42
CA LEU A 37 -5.69 -4.54 -0.89
C LEU A 37 -6.12 -3.10 -1.14
N THR A 38 -6.65 -2.43 -0.13
CA THR A 38 -7.03 -1.02 -0.22
C THR A 38 -5.80 -0.16 -0.52
N ASP A 39 -4.67 -0.39 0.15
CA ASP A 39 -3.47 0.43 0.03
C ASP A 39 -2.72 0.24 -1.30
N ILE A 40 -2.57 -0.99 -1.78
CA ILE A 40 -1.94 -1.22 -3.10
C ILE A 40 -2.75 -0.62 -4.26
N LEU A 41 -4.02 -0.28 -4.01
CA LEU A 41 -4.91 0.35 -4.98
C LEU A 41 -5.09 1.85 -4.74
N TRP A 42 -4.97 2.38 -3.52
CA TRP A 42 -5.38 3.76 -3.22
C TRP A 42 -4.39 4.55 -2.36
N ALA A 43 -3.24 3.98 -2.01
CA ALA A 43 -2.22 4.73 -1.29
C ALA A 43 -1.49 5.70 -2.24
N ASP A 44 -1.17 6.89 -1.74
CA ASP A 44 -0.56 7.97 -2.51
C ASP A 44 0.78 8.40 -1.87
N PRO A 45 1.79 8.80 -2.65
CA PRO A 45 2.96 9.47 -2.09
C PRO A 45 2.62 10.89 -1.64
N THR A 46 3.23 11.35 -0.54
CA THR A 46 3.08 12.74 -0.06
C THR A 46 4.42 13.39 0.23
N ARG A 47 4.46 14.72 0.09
CA ARG A 47 5.60 15.57 0.44
C ARG A 47 5.24 16.40 1.67
N GLY A 48 6.15 16.51 2.64
CA GLY A 48 5.99 17.37 3.81
C GLY A 48 5.43 16.70 5.06
N THR A 49 5.39 15.38 5.11
CA THR A 49 5.12 14.61 6.33
C THR A 49 6.14 13.49 6.46
N ASP A 50 6.49 13.11 7.67
CA ASP A 50 7.27 11.91 7.94
C ASP A 50 6.34 10.71 8.17
N GLY A 51 6.74 9.53 7.69
CA GLY A 51 5.99 8.29 7.90
C GLY A 51 4.71 8.17 7.06
N SER A 52 3.64 7.66 7.68
CA SER A 52 2.35 7.39 7.02
C SER A 52 1.23 8.21 7.64
N VAL A 53 0.43 8.89 6.81
CA VAL A 53 -0.71 9.72 7.26
C VAL A 53 -2.00 9.19 6.65
N ARG A 54 -3.07 9.10 7.44
CA ARG A 54 -4.32 8.50 6.98
C ARG A 54 -5.04 9.40 5.97
N ALA A 55 -5.35 8.86 4.80
CA ALA A 55 -6.13 9.55 3.78
C ALA A 55 -7.62 9.56 4.15
N ARG A 56 -8.25 10.74 4.08
CA ARG A 56 -9.65 10.94 4.49
C ARG A 56 -10.66 10.32 3.51
N VAL A 57 -10.32 10.19 2.23
CA VAL A 57 -11.27 9.85 1.17
C VAL A 57 -11.36 8.33 0.95
N TYR A 58 -10.22 7.65 0.78
CA TYR A 58 -10.20 6.23 0.38
C TYR A 58 -9.97 5.25 1.54
N ARG A 59 -9.94 5.74 2.79
CA ARG A 59 -9.53 4.94 3.96
C ARG A 59 -8.17 4.25 3.78
N SER A 60 -7.31 4.84 2.95
CA SER A 60 -5.93 4.40 2.68
C SER A 60 -4.92 5.37 3.32
N TRP A 61 -3.68 5.38 2.83
CA TRP A 61 -2.55 6.11 3.40
C TRP A 61 -1.84 7.00 2.39
N TYR A 62 -1.33 8.11 2.91
CA TYR A 62 -0.30 8.92 2.30
C TYR A 62 1.07 8.50 2.85
N HIS A 63 2.04 8.24 1.98
CA HIS A 63 3.37 7.80 2.38
C HIS A 63 4.46 8.83 2.06
N ALA A 64 5.27 9.13 3.07
CA ALA A 64 6.49 9.90 2.92
C ALA A 64 7.55 9.14 2.12
N PRO A 65 8.52 9.84 1.48
CA PRO A 65 9.59 9.20 0.72
C PRO A 65 10.35 8.12 1.49
N THR A 66 10.56 8.33 2.80
CA THR A 66 11.27 7.40 3.69
C THR A 66 10.56 6.06 3.85
N THR A 67 9.23 6.03 3.74
CA THR A 67 8.41 4.81 3.89
C THR A 67 8.28 4.04 2.58
N THR A 68 8.47 4.69 1.43
CA THR A 68 8.45 4.06 0.10
C THR A 68 9.73 3.32 -0.29
N THR A 69 10.78 3.40 0.52
CA THR A 69 12.02 2.62 0.31
C THR A 69 11.81 1.20 0.82
N VAL A 70 11.35 0.31 -0.06
CA VAL A 70 11.26 -1.12 0.23
C VAL A 70 12.69 -1.68 0.21
N ALA A 71 13.15 -2.22 1.33
CA ALA A 71 14.47 -2.87 1.44
C ALA A 71 14.58 -4.14 0.57
#